data_AF-A0A0V1AK85-F1
#
_entry.id   AF-A0A0V1AK85-F1
#
_cell.length_a   1.000
_cell.length_b   1.000
_cell.length_c   1.000
_cell.angle_alpha   90.00
_cell.angle_beta   90.00
_cell.angle_gamma   90.00
#
_symmetry.space_group_name_H-M   'P 1'
#
loop_
_entity.id
_entity.type
_entity.pdbx_description
1 polymer ?
#
loop_
_entity_poly.entity_id
_entity_poly.type
_entity_poly.pdbx_seq_one_letter_code
_entity_poly.pdbx_strand_id
1 'polypeptide(L)' 'MANLPELHFVQNRCGGMSLVYEGRAYKLKRAAKKNIGGAR' A
#
# COMPACT_ATOMS: atom_id res chain seq x y z
N MET A 1 6.29 -9.40 -23.30
CA MET A 1 6.84 -8.51 -22.26
C MET A 1 5.70 -8.18 -21.31
N ALA A 2 5.80 -8.52 -20.03
CA ALA A 2 4.75 -8.18 -19.09
C ALA A 2 4.77 -6.66 -18.92
N ASN A 3 3.70 -5.98 -19.33
CA ASN A 3 3.46 -4.60 -18.95
C ASN A 3 3.23 -4.60 -17.44
N LEU A 4 4.31 -4.55 -16.67
CA LEU A 4 4.23 -4.30 -15.24
C LEU A 4 3.69 -2.88 -15.13
N PRO A 5 2.46 -2.72 -14.62
CA PRO A 5 1.95 -1.39 -14.44
C PRO A 5 2.85 -0.68 -13.42
N GLU A 6 3.24 0.55 -13.76
CA GLU A 6 4.15 1.33 -12.96
C GLU A 6 3.50 1.62 -11.60
N LEU A 7 4.02 0.95 -10.56
CA LEU A 7 3.45 0.98 -9.22
C LEU A 7 4.34 1.79 -8.31
N HIS A 8 3.89 3.00 -7.96
CA HIS A 8 4.66 3.91 -7.12
C HIS A 8 4.12 3.96 -5.69
N PHE A 9 4.98 3.71 -4.72
CA PHE A 9 4.68 3.91 -3.31
C PHE A 9 5.22 5.25 -2.85
N VAL A 10 4.32 6.14 -2.44
CA VAL A 10 4.66 7.49 -1.97
C VAL A 10 4.30 7.62 -0.49
N GLN A 11 5.26 8.05 0.32
CA GLN A 11 4.99 8.43 1.70
C GLN A 11 4.32 9.79 1.72
N ASN A 12 3.20 9.91 2.44
CA ASN A 12 2.55 11.19 2.65
C ASN A 12 3.17 11.91 3.86
N ARG A 13 3.05 13.25 3.88
CA ARG A 13 3.59 14.09 4.96
C ARG A 13 3.07 13.74 6.36
N CYS A 14 1.92 13.09 6.46
CA CYS A 14 1.30 12.65 7.72
C CYS A 14 1.65 11.20 8.10
N GLY A 15 2.69 10.60 7.50
CA GLY A 15 3.19 9.26 7.84
C GLY A 15 2.36 8.08 7.29
N GLY A 16 1.35 8.35 6.46
CA GLY A 16 0.65 7.30 5.73
C GLY A 16 1.31 6.97 4.40
N MET A 17 0.87 5.88 3.77
CA MET A 17 1.42 5.40 2.50
C MET A 17 0.33 5.40 1.43
N SER A 18 0.67 5.91 0.26
CA SER A 18 -0.23 5.98 -0.90
C SER A 18 0.36 5.18 -2.06
N LEU A 19 -0.51 4.51 -2.81
CA LEU A 19 -0.18 3.75 -4.01
C LEU A 19 -0.63 4.54 -5.23
N VAL A 20 0.26 4.83 -6.16
CA VAL A 20 -0.09 5.46 -7.44
C VAL A 20 -0.03 4.41 -8.55
N TYR A 21 -1.13 4.32 -9.29
CA TYR A 21 -1.34 3.38 -10.38
C TYR A 21 -2.14 4.07 -11.48
N GLU A 22 -1.64 4.07 -12.72
CA GLU A 22 -2.30 4.70 -13.87
C GLU A 22 -2.79 6.14 -13.61
N GLY A 23 -1.98 6.94 -12.91
CA GLY A 23 -2.30 8.33 -12.58
C GLY A 23 -3.32 8.52 -11.45
N ARG A 24 -3.77 7.44 -10.80
CA ARG A 24 -4.69 7.49 -9.65
C ARG A 24 -3.95 7.16 -8.35
N ALA A 25 -4.20 7.95 -7.31
CA ALA A 25 -3.66 7.72 -5.97
C ALA A 25 -4.67 6.99 -5.09
N TYR A 26 -4.24 5.89 -4.48
CA TYR A 26 -5.02 5.06 -3.57
C TYR A 26 -4.41 5.10 -2.17
N LYS A 27 -5.22 5.37 -1.15
CA LYS A 27 -4.78 5.32 0.25
C LYS A 27 -4.66 3.87 0.69
N LEU A 28 -3.46 3.44 1.07
CA LEU A 28 -3.28 2.10 1.63
C LEU A 28 -3.89 2.04 3.03
N LYS A 29 -4.78 1.08 3.26
CA LYS A 29 -5.26 0.74 4.59
C LYS A 29 -4.35 -0.36 5.15
N ARG A 30 -3.94 -0.21 6.40
CA ARG A 30 -3.28 -1.31 7.12
C ARG A 30 -4.29 -2.45 7.20
N ALA A 31 -3.97 -3.59 6.58
CA ALA A 31 -4.74 -4.80 6.81
C ALA A 31 -4.69 -5.06 8.32
N ALA A 32 -5.87 -5.22 8.95
CA ALA A 32 -5.91 -5.71 10.32
C ALA A 32 -5.13 -7.03 10.32
N LYS A 33 -4.09 -7.12 11.15
CA LYS A 33 -3.33 -8.36 11.33
C LYS A 33 -4.35 -9.39 11.80
N LYS A 34 -4.88 -10.22 10.88
CA LYS A 34 -5.57 -11.45 11.28
C LYS A 34 -4.50 -12.22 12.02
N ASN A 35 -4.65 -12.34 13.34
CA ASN A 35 -3.74 -13.10 14.18
C ASN A 35 -3.81 -14.56 13.74
N ILE A 36 -3.00 -14.93 12.75
CA ILE A 36 -2.62 -16.30 12.47
C ILE A 36 -1.40 -16.54 13.36
N GLY A 37 -1.66 -16.79 14.65
CA GLY A 37 -0.64 -17.06 15.67
C GLY A 37 0.16 -15.84 16.13
N GLY A 38 0.18 -15.59 17.44
CA GLY A 38 1.09 -14.59 18.02
C GLY A 38 0.62 -14.09 19.37
N ALA A 39 1.12 -14.76 20.40
CA ALA A 39 0.93 -14.55 21.83
C ALA A 39 0.95 -13.07 22.29
N ARG A 40 0.15 -12.82 23.33
CA ARG A 40 0.44 -11.78 24.32
C ARG A 40 1.36 -12.37 25.38
#